data_AF-A0A674GAX2-F1
#
_entry.id   AF-A0A674GAX2-F1
#
_cell.length_a   1.000
_cell.length_b   1.000
_cell.length_c   1.000
_cell.angle_alpha   90.00
_cell.angle_beta   90.00
_cell.angle_gamma   90.00
#
_symmetry.space_group_name_H-M   'P 1'
#
loop_
_entity.id
_entity.type
_entity.pdbx_description
1 polymer ?
#
loop_
_entity_poly.entity_id
_entity_poly.type
_entity_poly.pdbx_seq_one_letter_code
_entity_poly.pdbx_strand_id
1 'polypeptide(L)'
;SRRPPRSPVHVRQQHVGSPACHRPGRQEGDGRLPSWFDIIGLSPDSQEDEAGIKQAAENVKALIDQEVKNGIPSNRIILGGFSQGGALSLYTALTTHQKLAGVIALSCWLPLRASFPQGPISGVNKDIAVLQCHGDCDPLVPVMFGSLTVEKLKTMINPANVTFKTYSGMMHSSSLEEMMDVKQFIDKHLPPID
;
A
#
# COMPACT_ATOMS: atom_id res chain seq x y z
N SER A 1 12.44 1.86 -39.42
CA SER A 1 11.31 1.60 -38.50
C SER A 1 11.78 1.87 -37.09
N ARG A 2 11.18 2.83 -36.38
CA ARG A 2 11.49 3.08 -34.97
C ARG A 2 10.28 2.63 -34.16
N ARG A 3 10.43 1.54 -33.42
CA ARG A 3 9.45 1.20 -32.36
C ARG A 3 9.45 2.38 -31.39
N PRO A 4 8.27 2.83 -30.91
CA PRO A 4 8.25 3.81 -29.84
C PRO A 4 8.97 3.21 -28.61
N PRO A 5 9.70 4.03 -27.82
CA PRO A 5 10.26 3.55 -26.57
C PRO A 5 9.12 3.01 -25.69
N ARG A 6 9.28 1.78 -25.19
CA ARG A 6 8.37 1.23 -24.18
C ARG A 6 8.48 2.13 -22.95
N SER A 7 7.34 2.57 -22.39
CA SER A 7 7.37 3.27 -21.10
C SER A 7 8.15 2.42 -20.08
N PRO A 8 9.16 2.98 -19.38
CA PRO A 8 9.99 2.24 -18.43
C PRO A 8 9.25 1.87 -17.14
N VAL A 9 8.02 2.36 -16.97
CA VAL A 9 7.12 2.11 -15.85
C VAL A 9 5.90 1.35 -16.36
N HIS A 10 5.80 0.07 -15.99
CA HIS A 10 4.57 -0.70 -16.17
C HIS A 10 3.68 -0.46 -14.95
N VAL A 11 2.65 0.36 -15.11
CA VAL A 11 1.61 0.52 -14.09
C VAL A 11 0.59 -0.60 -14.29
N ARG A 12 0.62 -1.61 -13.41
CA ARG A 12 -0.41 -2.65 -13.39
C ARG A 12 -1.40 -2.33 -12.27
N GLN A 13 -2.54 -1.78 -12.63
CA GLN A 13 -3.66 -1.63 -11.70
C GLN A 13 -4.40 -2.96 -11.61
N GLN A 14 -4.36 -3.61 -10.46
CA GLN A 14 -5.18 -4.78 -10.19
C GLN A 14 -6.29 -4.43 -9.22
N HIS A 15 -7.53 -4.72 -9.62
CA HIS A 15 -8.65 -4.82 -8.72
C HIS A 15 -8.71 -6.30 -8.30
N VAL A 16 -8.11 -6.66 -7.18
CA VAL A 16 -8.36 -8.00 -6.62
C VAL A 16 -9.68 -7.87 -5.86
N GLY A 17 -10.77 -8.17 -6.55
CA GLY A 17 -11.96 -8.61 -5.83
C GLY A 17 -11.60 -9.93 -5.17
N SER A 18 -11.55 -9.98 -3.84
CA SER A 18 -11.50 -11.26 -3.15
C SER A 18 -12.67 -12.10 -3.67
N PRO A 19 -12.46 -13.34 -4.17
CA PRO A 19 -13.57 -14.25 -4.37
C PRO A 19 -14.24 -14.36 -3.01
N ALA A 20 -15.55 -14.12 -2.97
CA ALA A 20 -16.34 -14.06 -1.75
C ALA A 20 -15.90 -15.17 -0.80
N CYS A 21 -15.47 -14.79 0.41
CA CYS A 21 -15.20 -15.76 1.47
C CYS A 21 -16.52 -16.53 1.69
N HIS A 22 -16.62 -17.74 1.14
CA HIS A 22 -17.77 -18.62 1.34
C HIS A 22 -17.78 -19.05 2.81
N ARG A 23 -18.37 -18.21 3.67
CA ARG A 23 -18.90 -18.68 4.95
C ARG A 23 -20.17 -19.50 4.65
N PRO A 24 -20.30 -20.75 5.13
CA PRO A 24 -21.52 -21.52 4.94
C PRO A 24 -22.70 -20.76 5.57
N GLY A 25 -23.75 -20.48 4.79
CA GLY A 25 -25.02 -19.93 5.28
C GLY A 25 -25.38 -18.48 4.91
N ARG A 26 -24.69 -17.80 3.98
CA ARG A 26 -25.12 -16.47 3.47
C ARG A 26 -25.38 -16.47 1.97
N GLN A 27 -26.53 -15.91 1.57
CA GLN A 27 -27.03 -15.89 0.20
C GLN A 27 -26.16 -15.02 -0.74
N GLU A 28 -25.98 -15.49 -1.97
CA GLU A 28 -25.47 -14.71 -3.10
C GLU A 28 -26.51 -13.64 -3.48
N GLY A 29 -26.14 -12.36 -3.38
CA GLY A 29 -27.04 -11.23 -3.69
C GLY A 29 -26.92 -10.04 -2.73
N ASP A 30 -26.20 -10.16 -1.62
CA ASP A 30 -25.84 -9.03 -0.77
C ASP A 30 -24.83 -8.16 -1.53
N GLY A 31 -25.19 -6.93 -1.86
CA GLY A 31 -24.43 -5.98 -2.68
C GLY A 31 -23.10 -5.54 -2.04
N ARG A 32 -22.20 -6.49 -1.81
CA ARG A 32 -20.89 -6.25 -1.25
C ARG A 32 -20.05 -5.51 -2.28
N LEU A 33 -19.62 -4.32 -1.90
CA LEU A 33 -18.59 -3.59 -2.62
C LEU A 33 -17.31 -4.43 -2.64
N PRO A 34 -16.52 -4.38 -3.73
CA PRO A 34 -15.25 -5.08 -3.80
C PRO A 34 -14.35 -4.62 -2.65
N SER A 35 -13.80 -5.58 -1.91
CA SER A 35 -12.95 -5.36 -0.74
C SER A 35 -11.78 -6.33 -0.76
N TRP A 36 -10.61 -5.86 -0.29
CA TRP A 36 -9.41 -6.68 -0.16
C TRP A 36 -9.50 -7.61 1.05
N PHE A 37 -10.02 -7.12 2.17
CA PHE A 37 -10.25 -7.84 3.44
C PHE A 37 -11.47 -7.25 4.17
N ASP A 38 -12.00 -7.88 5.21
CA ASP A 38 -13.17 -7.33 5.90
C ASP A 38 -12.78 -6.09 6.75
N ILE A 39 -13.51 -4.97 6.60
CA ILE A 39 -13.36 -3.79 7.46
C ILE A 39 -14.35 -3.90 8.60
N ILE A 40 -13.84 -4.10 9.82
CA ILE A 40 -14.66 -4.17 11.05
C ILE A 40 -14.86 -2.76 11.64
N GLY A 41 -13.84 -1.91 11.60
CA GLY A 41 -13.89 -0.53 12.03
C GLY A 41 -12.67 0.27 11.55
N LEU A 42 -12.79 1.60 11.54
CA LEU A 42 -11.75 2.54 11.12
C LEU A 42 -11.36 3.46 12.28
N SER A 43 -10.94 2.86 13.40
CA SER A 43 -10.36 3.56 14.54
C SER A 43 -9.12 2.84 15.07
N PRO A 44 -8.21 3.52 15.81
CA PRO A 44 -6.99 2.90 16.35
C PRO A 44 -7.19 1.70 17.24
N ASP A 45 -8.36 1.60 17.86
CA ASP A 45 -8.71 0.56 18.82
C ASP A 45 -9.73 -0.44 18.24
N SER A 46 -10.10 -0.27 16.96
CA SER A 46 -10.99 -1.21 16.27
C SER A 46 -10.31 -2.57 16.10
N GLN A 47 -11.11 -3.64 16.18
CA GLN A 47 -10.66 -4.96 15.76
C GLN A 47 -10.38 -4.96 14.25
N GLU A 48 -9.44 -5.79 13.82
CA GLU A 48 -9.07 -5.97 12.40
C GLU A 48 -9.24 -7.42 11.98
N ASP A 49 -9.61 -7.65 10.72
CA ASP A 49 -9.66 -8.99 10.12
C ASP A 49 -8.25 -9.49 9.79
N GLU A 50 -7.51 -9.89 10.82
CA GLU A 50 -6.11 -10.32 10.69
C GLU A 50 -5.93 -11.44 9.65
N ALA A 51 -6.85 -12.41 9.62
CA ALA A 51 -6.81 -13.51 8.68
C ALA A 51 -7.01 -13.02 7.24
N GLY A 52 -8.01 -12.16 6.99
CA GLY A 52 -8.24 -11.58 5.67
C GLY A 52 -7.10 -10.67 5.20
N ILE A 53 -6.54 -9.85 6.09
CA ILE A 53 -5.39 -8.99 5.78
C ILE A 53 -4.19 -9.83 5.35
N LYS A 54 -3.85 -10.87 6.11
CA LYS A 54 -2.74 -11.78 5.77
C LYS A 54 -2.99 -12.50 4.46
N GLN A 55 -4.21 -13.02 4.25
CA GLN A 55 -4.56 -13.71 3.01
C GLN A 55 -4.48 -12.78 1.79
N ALA A 56 -4.99 -11.56 1.91
CA ALA A 56 -4.88 -10.54 0.86
C ALA A 56 -3.42 -10.19 0.57
N ALA A 57 -2.58 -10.10 1.61
CA ALA A 57 -1.16 -9.82 1.45
C ALA A 57 -0.43 -10.95 0.72
N GLU A 58 -0.73 -12.21 1.03
CA GLU A 58 -0.17 -13.36 0.30
C GLU A 58 -0.57 -13.36 -1.18
N ASN A 59 -1.81 -12.95 -1.51
CA ASN A 59 -2.23 -12.79 -2.90
C ASN A 59 -1.38 -11.73 -3.62
N VAL A 60 -1.11 -10.58 -2.98
CA VAL A 60 -0.26 -9.53 -3.56
C VAL A 60 1.20 -10.00 -3.66
N LYS A 61 1.73 -10.74 -2.67
CA LYS A 61 3.08 -11.33 -2.74
C LYS A 61 3.22 -12.28 -3.92
N ALA A 62 2.23 -13.14 -4.16
CA ALA A 62 2.22 -14.03 -5.32
C ALA A 62 2.25 -13.26 -6.66
N LEU A 63 1.58 -12.11 -6.73
CA LEU A 63 1.64 -11.22 -7.89
C LEU A 63 3.02 -10.61 -8.08
N ILE A 64 3.66 -10.14 -7.00
CA ILE A 64 5.05 -9.64 -7.05
C ILE A 64 5.97 -10.74 -7.58
N ASP A 65 5.84 -11.96 -7.08
CA ASP A 65 6.66 -13.10 -7.54
C ASP A 65 6.41 -13.44 -9.01
N GLN A 66 5.18 -13.29 -9.50
CA GLN A 66 4.87 -13.45 -10.92
C GLN A 66 5.54 -12.35 -11.77
N GLU A 67 5.49 -11.08 -11.36
CA GLU A 67 6.17 -10.00 -12.09
C GLU A 67 7.69 -10.23 -12.12
N VAL A 68 8.27 -10.70 -11.02
CA VAL A 68 9.69 -11.08 -10.95
C VAL A 68 10.01 -12.23 -11.89
N LYS A 69 9.18 -13.28 -11.93
CA LYS A 69 9.33 -14.39 -12.88
C LYS A 69 9.18 -13.95 -14.33
N ASN A 70 8.36 -12.93 -14.60
CA ASN A 70 8.19 -12.34 -15.93
C ASN A 70 9.33 -11.39 -16.32
N GLY A 71 10.35 -11.25 -15.48
CA GLY A 71 11.57 -10.51 -15.78
C GLY A 71 11.59 -9.06 -15.30
N ILE A 72 10.62 -8.63 -14.47
CA ILE A 72 10.66 -7.32 -13.81
C ILE A 72 11.41 -7.47 -12.47
N PRO A 73 12.61 -6.92 -12.31
CA PRO A 73 13.34 -7.02 -11.04
C PRO A 73 12.52 -6.47 -9.87
N SER A 74 12.57 -7.12 -8.69
CA SER A 74 11.74 -6.68 -7.55
C SER A 74 12.05 -5.25 -7.09
N ASN A 75 13.32 -4.83 -7.21
CA ASN A 75 13.76 -3.45 -6.95
C ASN A 75 13.31 -2.44 -8.01
N ARG A 76 12.49 -2.86 -8.98
CA ARG A 76 11.79 -2.03 -9.96
C ARG A 76 10.27 -2.03 -9.75
N ILE A 77 9.80 -2.60 -8.64
CA ILE A 77 8.37 -2.69 -8.30
C ILE A 77 8.08 -1.72 -7.14
N ILE A 78 7.10 -0.84 -7.36
CA ILE A 78 6.48 -0.01 -6.32
C ILE A 78 5.09 -0.58 -6.04
N LEU A 79 4.77 -0.84 -4.77
CA LEU A 79 3.40 -1.13 -4.36
C LEU A 79 2.70 0.18 -4.01
N GLY A 80 1.48 0.36 -4.49
CA GLY A 80 0.73 1.58 -4.25
C GLY A 80 -0.76 1.34 -4.15
N GLY A 81 -1.43 2.11 -3.30
CA GLY A 81 -2.88 2.06 -3.20
C GLY A 81 -3.49 3.19 -2.39
N PHE A 82 -4.80 3.33 -2.55
CA PHE A 82 -5.64 4.29 -1.83
C PHE A 82 -6.48 3.56 -0.78
N SER A 83 -6.67 4.20 0.39
CA SER A 83 -7.49 3.68 1.48
C SER A 83 -7.10 2.24 1.85
N GLN A 84 -8.03 1.29 1.81
CA GLN A 84 -7.75 -0.12 2.07
C GLN A 84 -6.61 -0.71 1.20
N GLY A 85 -6.52 -0.31 -0.07
CA GLY A 85 -5.43 -0.75 -0.95
C GLY A 85 -4.06 -0.20 -0.53
N GLY A 86 -4.03 1.02 0.03
CA GLY A 86 -2.82 1.61 0.61
C GLY A 86 -2.40 0.88 1.88
N ALA A 87 -3.37 0.52 2.73
CA ALA A 87 -3.14 -0.27 3.93
C ALA A 87 -2.54 -1.65 3.60
N LEU A 88 -3.11 -2.34 2.62
CA LEU A 88 -2.60 -3.61 2.14
C LEU A 88 -1.19 -3.48 1.52
N SER A 89 -0.93 -2.41 0.78
CA SER A 89 0.37 -2.15 0.16
C SER A 89 1.47 -1.99 1.21
N LEU A 90 1.21 -1.22 2.28
CA LEU A 90 2.14 -1.06 3.40
C LEU A 90 2.43 -2.40 4.08
N TYR A 91 1.38 -3.14 4.47
CA TYR A 91 1.54 -4.41 5.15
C TYR A 91 2.31 -5.43 4.29
N THR A 92 1.96 -5.51 3.01
CA THR A 92 2.61 -6.44 2.07
C THR A 92 4.09 -6.11 1.90
N ALA A 93 4.43 -4.83 1.72
CA ALA A 93 5.81 -4.40 1.55
C ALA A 93 6.69 -4.68 2.78
N LEU A 94 6.12 -4.54 3.99
CA LEU A 94 6.85 -4.81 5.24
C LEU A 94 7.01 -6.30 5.55
N THR A 95 6.19 -7.17 4.94
CA THR A 95 6.15 -8.62 5.25
C THR A 95 6.57 -9.51 4.08
N THR A 96 6.85 -8.96 2.90
CA THR A 96 7.35 -9.72 1.75
C THR A 96 8.84 -10.02 1.88
N HIS A 97 9.27 -11.10 1.22
CA HIS A 97 10.69 -11.47 1.08
C HIS A 97 11.36 -10.79 -0.11
N GLN A 98 10.60 -10.12 -0.97
CA GLN A 98 11.12 -9.41 -2.14
C GLN A 98 11.53 -7.98 -1.76
N LYS A 99 12.75 -7.59 -2.14
CA LYS A 99 13.21 -6.20 -1.96
C LYS A 99 12.54 -5.31 -3.00
N LEU A 100 11.66 -4.41 -2.55
CA LEU A 100 10.88 -3.52 -3.41
C LEU A 100 11.55 -2.16 -3.59
N ALA A 101 11.13 -1.42 -4.62
CA ALA A 101 11.64 -0.07 -4.90
C ALA A 101 11.04 0.97 -3.94
N GLY A 102 9.76 0.80 -3.57
CA GLY A 102 9.06 1.73 -2.69
C GLY A 102 7.60 1.37 -2.44
N VAL A 103 6.96 2.16 -1.59
CA VAL A 103 5.52 2.09 -1.28
C VAL A 103 4.88 3.47 -1.42
N ILE A 104 3.69 3.52 -2.00
CA ILE A 104 2.84 4.72 -2.07
C ILE A 104 1.53 4.44 -1.33
N ALA A 105 1.29 5.16 -0.25
CA ALA A 105 0.22 4.93 0.69
C ALA A 105 -0.69 6.17 0.75
N LEU A 106 -1.83 6.14 0.07
CA LEU A 106 -2.73 7.30 -0.05
C LEU A 106 -3.95 7.14 0.86
N SER A 107 -4.19 8.12 1.74
CA SER A 107 -5.34 8.20 2.66
C SER A 107 -5.65 6.88 3.37
N CYS A 108 -4.64 6.27 4.00
CA CYS A 108 -4.71 4.93 4.56
C CYS A 108 -4.08 4.82 5.97
N TRP A 109 -3.97 3.58 6.46
CA TRP A 109 -3.34 3.23 7.73
C TRP A 109 -2.45 2.00 7.57
N LEU A 110 -1.54 1.76 8.51
CA LEU A 110 -0.85 0.47 8.62
C LEU A 110 -1.73 -0.51 9.41
N PRO A 111 -2.25 -1.58 8.77
CA PRO A 111 -3.05 -2.56 9.47
C PRO A 111 -2.17 -3.45 10.34
N LEU A 112 -2.76 -4.05 11.38
CA LEU A 112 -2.09 -4.91 12.35
C LEU A 112 -0.88 -4.21 13.00
N ARG A 113 -0.95 -2.89 13.16
CA ARG A 113 0.13 -2.02 13.67
C ARG A 113 0.79 -2.58 14.95
N ALA A 114 -0.03 -3.11 15.86
CA ALA A 114 0.43 -3.66 17.15
C ALA A 114 1.20 -4.98 17.03
N SER A 115 1.01 -5.74 15.94
CA SER A 115 1.73 -7.01 15.70
C SER A 115 3.18 -6.81 15.25
N PHE A 116 3.52 -5.60 14.79
CA PHE A 116 4.87 -5.28 14.34
C PHE A 116 5.80 -4.93 15.53
N PRO A 117 7.11 -5.25 15.43
CA PRO A 117 8.09 -4.99 16.48
C PRO A 117 8.18 -3.50 16.83
N GLN A 118 8.58 -3.19 18.06
CA GLN A 118 8.77 -1.81 18.54
C GLN A 118 10.07 -1.15 18.03
N GLY A 119 10.79 -1.83 17.13
CA GLY A 119 12.04 -1.37 16.55
C GLY A 119 12.21 -1.90 15.13
N PRO A 120 13.44 -1.85 14.58
CA PRO A 120 13.69 -2.19 13.19
C PRO A 120 13.18 -3.58 12.82
N ILE A 121 12.53 -3.69 11.67
CA ILE A 121 12.16 -5.00 11.11
C ILE A 121 13.43 -5.74 10.68
N SER A 122 13.40 -7.07 10.80
CA SER A 122 14.45 -7.94 10.26
C SER A 122 14.32 -8.19 8.74
N GLY A 123 13.27 -7.64 8.11
CA GLY A 123 12.93 -7.87 6.71
C GLY A 123 13.86 -7.17 5.70
N VAL A 124 13.78 -7.60 4.44
CA VAL A 124 14.58 -7.09 3.31
C VAL A 124 14.30 -5.62 2.97
N ASN A 125 13.16 -5.11 3.42
CA ASN A 125 12.65 -3.77 3.11
C ASN A 125 12.90 -2.75 4.24
N LYS A 126 13.89 -2.97 5.11
CA LYS A 126 14.28 -1.99 6.15
C LYS A 126 14.69 -0.60 5.61
N ASP A 127 15.12 -0.54 4.35
CA ASP A 127 15.54 0.68 3.65
C ASP A 127 14.55 1.10 2.54
N ILE A 128 13.33 0.55 2.54
CA ILE A 128 12.33 0.86 1.50
C ILE A 128 11.93 2.34 1.56
N ALA A 129 11.73 2.95 0.38
CA ALA A 129 11.17 4.29 0.27
C ALA A 129 9.66 4.26 0.48
N VAL A 130 9.12 5.14 1.31
CA VAL A 130 7.67 5.27 1.52
C VAL A 130 7.25 6.71 1.29
N LEU A 131 6.29 6.90 0.38
CA LEU A 131 5.49 8.11 0.29
C LEU A 131 4.12 7.82 0.88
N GLN A 132 3.78 8.49 1.97
CA GLN A 132 2.45 8.47 2.52
C GLN A 132 1.80 9.85 2.37
N CYS A 133 0.60 9.86 1.83
CA CYS A 133 -0.18 11.06 1.53
C CYS A 133 -1.54 10.97 2.22
N HIS A 134 -2.06 12.10 2.70
CA HIS A 134 -3.34 12.12 3.41
C HIS A 134 -4.06 13.46 3.29
N GLY A 135 -5.39 13.44 3.21
CA GLY A 135 -6.19 14.66 3.35
C GLY A 135 -6.33 15.07 4.81
N ASP A 136 -6.11 16.34 5.16
CA ASP A 136 -6.25 16.81 6.55
C ASP A 136 -7.71 16.87 7.03
N CYS A 137 -8.66 16.83 6.09
CA CYS A 137 -10.12 16.84 6.33
C CYS A 137 -10.79 15.49 6.03
N ASP A 138 -10.04 14.38 6.04
CA ASP A 138 -10.55 13.06 5.74
C ASP A 138 -11.54 12.57 6.83
N PRO A 139 -12.84 12.37 6.50
CA PRO A 139 -13.84 11.96 7.48
C PRO A 139 -13.93 10.44 7.67
N LEU A 140 -13.28 9.64 6.81
CA LEU A 140 -13.37 8.17 6.83
C LEU A 140 -12.15 7.54 7.48
N VAL A 141 -10.95 7.99 7.08
CA VAL A 141 -9.69 7.60 7.69
C VAL A 141 -9.07 8.87 8.26
N PRO A 142 -9.31 9.20 9.54
CA PRO A 142 -8.82 10.45 10.12
C PRO A 142 -7.31 10.59 9.91
N VAL A 143 -6.82 11.81 9.63
CA VAL A 143 -5.38 12.06 9.39
C VAL A 143 -4.48 11.57 10.54
N MET A 144 -4.99 11.55 11.77
CA MET A 144 -4.33 10.94 12.94
C MET A 144 -3.92 9.48 12.70
N PHE A 145 -4.72 8.71 11.93
CA PHE A 145 -4.41 7.35 11.53
C PHE A 145 -3.23 7.26 10.57
N GLY A 146 -3.15 8.22 9.66
CA GLY A 146 -1.97 8.44 8.85
C GLY A 146 -0.75 8.76 9.70
N SER A 147 -0.86 9.68 10.66
CA SER A 147 0.23 10.07 11.55
C SER A 147 0.77 8.92 12.40
N LEU A 148 -0.11 8.14 13.05
CA LEU A 148 0.28 6.95 13.82
C LEU A 148 0.97 5.90 12.96
N THR A 149 0.58 5.80 11.69
CA THR A 149 1.22 4.91 10.73
C THR A 149 2.65 5.35 10.46
N VAL A 150 2.87 6.64 10.18
CA VAL A 150 4.21 7.20 9.91
C VAL A 150 5.12 7.07 11.11
N GLU A 151 4.61 7.35 12.31
CA GLU A 151 5.36 7.17 13.55
C GLU A 151 5.82 5.73 13.71
N LYS A 152 4.92 4.76 13.53
CA LYS A 152 5.28 3.34 13.58
C LYS A 152 6.30 2.98 12.48
N LEU A 153 6.10 3.43 11.24
CA LEU A 153 7.05 3.18 10.14
C LEU A 153 8.45 3.68 10.48
N LYS A 154 8.58 4.89 11.03
CA LYS A 154 9.88 5.45 11.44
C LYS A 154 10.57 4.64 12.55
N THR A 155 9.85 3.86 13.34
CA THR A 155 10.50 2.92 14.29
C THR A 155 11.00 1.63 13.64
N MET A 156 10.40 1.25 12.50
CA MET A 156 10.56 -0.07 11.87
C MET A 156 11.53 -0.06 10.68
N ILE A 157 11.55 1.02 9.92
CA ILE A 157 12.38 1.19 8.73
C ILE A 157 13.19 2.47 8.83
N ASN A 158 14.13 2.68 7.91
CA ASN A 158 14.97 3.87 7.88
C ASN A 158 14.09 5.14 7.87
N PRO A 159 14.10 5.97 8.94
CA PRO A 159 13.23 7.14 9.04
C PRO A 159 13.44 8.16 7.93
N ALA A 160 14.66 8.23 7.37
CA ALA A 160 15.00 9.15 6.28
C ALA A 160 14.29 8.79 4.96
N ASN A 161 13.80 7.56 4.84
CA ASN A 161 13.11 7.07 3.64
C ASN A 161 11.58 7.18 3.75
N VAL A 162 11.05 7.69 4.87
CA VAL A 162 9.61 7.86 5.09
C VAL A 162 9.22 9.33 4.90
N THR A 163 8.49 9.61 3.83
CA THR A 163 7.91 10.93 3.54
C THR A 163 6.42 10.92 3.86
N PHE A 164 5.95 11.87 4.66
CA PHE A 164 4.54 12.07 4.94
C PHE A 164 4.10 13.45 4.45
N LYS A 165 3.05 13.50 3.63
CA LYS A 165 2.49 14.74 3.10
C LYS A 165 1.00 14.81 3.42
N THR A 166 0.56 15.98 3.86
CA THR A 166 -0.85 16.28 4.11
C THR A 166 -1.33 17.37 3.16
N TYR A 167 -2.54 17.21 2.62
CA TYR A 167 -3.11 18.15 1.65
C TYR A 167 -4.30 18.87 2.27
N SER A 168 -4.24 20.21 2.29
CA SER A 168 -5.17 21.01 3.05
C SER A 168 -6.56 21.11 2.41
N GLY A 169 -7.60 20.89 3.20
CA GLY A 169 -8.99 20.83 2.76
C GLY A 169 -9.34 19.56 1.98
N MET A 170 -8.38 18.65 1.76
CA MET A 170 -8.63 17.39 1.08
C MET A 170 -9.32 16.42 2.03
N MET A 171 -10.43 15.83 1.59
CA MET A 171 -11.18 14.79 2.31
C MET A 171 -10.66 13.39 1.97
N HIS A 172 -11.50 12.35 2.05
CA HIS A 172 -11.17 11.00 1.59
C HIS A 172 -11.17 10.89 0.05
N SER A 173 -10.25 11.60 -0.59
CA SER A 173 -10.08 11.68 -2.03
C SER A 173 -8.60 11.89 -2.36
N SER A 174 -8.30 12.03 -3.66
CA SER A 174 -7.02 12.49 -4.17
C SER A 174 -7.12 13.92 -4.72
N SER A 175 -5.96 14.55 -4.97
CA SER A 175 -5.83 15.87 -5.58
C SER A 175 -4.74 15.87 -6.67
N LEU A 176 -4.73 16.90 -7.53
CA LEU A 176 -3.69 17.05 -8.54
C LEU A 176 -2.29 17.20 -7.89
N GLU A 177 -2.20 17.94 -6.78
CA GLU A 177 -0.97 18.12 -6.02
C GLU A 177 -0.44 16.78 -5.48
N GLU A 178 -1.31 15.96 -4.90
CA GLU A 178 -0.97 14.60 -4.46
C GLU A 178 -0.45 13.75 -5.62
N MET A 179 -1.12 13.78 -6.77
CA MET A 179 -0.70 13.02 -7.93
C MET A 179 0.63 13.49 -8.52
N MET A 180 0.96 14.79 -8.40
CA MET A 180 2.27 15.31 -8.78
C MET A 180 3.38 14.81 -7.87
N ASP A 181 3.10 14.65 -6.57
CA ASP A 181 4.05 14.07 -5.62
C ASP A 181 4.25 12.58 -5.85
N VAL A 182 3.17 11.85 -6.12
CA VAL A 182 3.22 10.43 -6.54
C VAL A 182 4.09 10.27 -7.78
N LYS A 183 3.90 11.12 -8.79
CA LYS A 183 4.72 11.10 -10.01
C LYS A 183 6.20 11.34 -9.69
N GLN A 184 6.52 12.37 -8.91
CA GLN A 184 7.90 12.68 -8.53
C GLN A 184 8.56 11.53 -7.76
N PHE A 185 7.82 10.87 -6.88
CA PHE A 185 8.29 9.70 -6.16
C PHE A 185 8.61 8.53 -7.11
N ILE A 186 7.70 8.24 -8.04
CA ILE A 186 7.92 7.19 -9.06
C ILE A 186 9.15 7.52 -9.90
N ASP A 187 9.27 8.74 -10.43
CA ASP A 187 10.40 9.15 -11.28
C ASP A 187 11.74 9.04 -10.53
N LYS A 188 11.77 9.38 -9.25
CA LYS A 188 12.95 9.29 -8.39
C LYS A 188 13.38 7.85 -8.13
N HIS A 189 12.42 6.96 -7.87
CA HIS A 189 12.72 5.59 -7.43
C HIS A 189 12.73 4.56 -8.57
N LEU A 190 12.19 4.91 -9.74
CA LEU A 190 12.20 4.10 -10.96
C LEU A 190 12.77 4.91 -12.14
N PRO A 191 14.05 5.35 -12.09
CA PRO A 191 14.66 6.08 -13.21
C PRO A 191 14.65 5.24 -14.49
N PRO A 192 14.75 5.85 -15.68
CA PRO A 192 14.90 5.10 -16.94
C PRO A 192 16.06 4.09 -16.86
N ILE A 193 15.88 2.93 -17.48
CA ILE A 193 16.95 1.95 -17.66
C ILE A 193 17.65 2.32 -18.97
N ASP A 194 18.97 2.51 -18.91
CA ASP A 194 19.82 2.76 -20.08
C ASP A 194 19.90 1.56 -21.03
#